data_AF-A0A2E8PR10-F1
#
_entry.id   AF-A0A2E8PR10-F1
#
_cell.length_a   1.000
_cell.length_b   1.000
_cell.length_c   1.000
_cell.angle_alpha   90.00
_cell.angle_beta   90.00
_cell.angle_gamma   90.00
#
_symmetry.space_group_name_H-M   'P 1'
#
loop_
_entity.id
_entity.type
_entity.pdbx_description
1 polymer ?
#
loop_
_entity_poly.entity_id
_entity_poly.type
_entity_poly.pdbx_seq_one_letter_code
_entity_poly.pdbx_strand_id
1 'polypeptide(L)'
;MTDGLVCGIDVGGARKGFHLCVLQDQRVEFMAHARSASDLLDLLKAHLNHRSSKLHCIAIDGPARSFRTGEDIRSSEASLASLGYRILYTPREKPDSDHWMEMSATIHRQFARAFPETTILETYPSAVADRLFGLEGSLPLALLQERRKRKYWMDYLDAYLCALSAQQFQNDSAQLFEDSGPDRKHQKAIALPDFPVTRATLSFILDGKRVLLGLKKKGFGAGYWNGFGGKIEPGETVKEAAIREIKEECGMDARDLKAAGKLYFHFDDDPRRIEGFLFTTTRFSGKPVETEEMNPEWYNIHQLPLHQMWEDDRFWLPYVLSGKKVYATFRFKAKKMQDYSLEVED
;
A
#
# COMPACT_ATOMS: atom_id res chain seq x y z
N MET A 1 -13.45 15.24 -7.59
CA MET A 1 -13.00 15.08 -6.20
C MET A 1 -13.94 15.87 -5.34
N THR A 2 -14.61 15.23 -4.39
CA THR A 2 -15.55 15.90 -3.48
C THR A 2 -14.73 16.69 -2.45
N ASP A 3 -14.95 18.00 -2.41
CA ASP A 3 -14.23 18.98 -1.59
C ASP A 3 -14.65 18.88 -0.11
N GLY A 4 -14.27 17.77 0.52
CA GLY A 4 -14.83 17.28 1.77
C GLY A 4 -13.77 16.85 2.77
N LEU A 5 -14.06 17.07 4.05
CA LEU A 5 -13.22 16.58 5.14
C LEU A 5 -13.53 15.11 5.40
N VAL A 6 -12.48 14.33 5.69
CA VAL A 6 -12.62 13.01 6.30
C VAL A 6 -11.85 12.93 7.60
N CYS A 7 -12.28 12.03 8.46
CA CYS A 7 -11.70 11.82 9.78
C CYS A 7 -11.27 10.37 9.93
N GLY A 8 -10.10 10.16 10.52
CA GLY A 8 -9.62 8.88 10.99
C GLY A 8 -9.40 8.91 12.50
N ILE A 9 -9.72 7.82 13.17
CA ILE A 9 -9.61 7.71 14.62
C ILE A 9 -8.90 6.42 14.98
N ASP A 10 -7.82 6.53 15.75
CA ASP A 10 -7.19 5.42 16.47
C ASP A 10 -7.79 5.30 17.88
N VAL A 11 -7.92 4.05 18.35
CA VAL A 11 -8.43 3.71 19.68
C VAL A 11 -7.30 3.14 20.54
N GLY A 12 -6.32 3.94 20.94
CA GLY A 12 -5.14 3.52 21.73
C GLY A 12 -5.35 2.98 23.18
N GLY A 13 -6.58 2.63 23.58
CA GLY A 13 -6.92 2.00 24.87
C GLY A 13 -6.82 2.93 26.10
N ALA A 14 -7.09 2.40 27.31
CA ALA A 14 -7.25 3.19 28.54
C ALA A 14 -6.08 4.16 28.84
N ARG A 15 -4.84 3.72 28.55
CA ARG A 15 -3.63 4.48 28.86
C ARG A 15 -3.28 5.53 27.82
N LYS A 16 -3.71 5.38 26.57
CA LYS A 16 -3.39 6.36 25.53
C LYS A 16 -4.59 7.20 25.12
N GLY A 17 -5.81 6.68 25.24
CA GLY A 17 -7.02 7.40 24.84
C GLY A 17 -7.27 7.24 23.34
N PHE A 18 -7.77 8.30 22.71
CA PHE A 18 -8.10 8.34 21.29
C PHE A 18 -7.23 9.36 20.58
N HIS A 19 -6.87 9.05 19.34
CA HIS A 19 -6.14 9.96 18.45
C HIS A 19 -6.96 10.17 17.19
N LEU A 20 -7.02 11.41 16.72
CA LEU A 20 -7.83 11.82 15.60
C LEU A 20 -6.95 12.51 14.57
N CYS A 21 -7.20 12.21 13.31
CA CYS A 21 -6.59 12.86 12.15
C CYS A 21 -7.68 13.28 11.16
N VAL A 22 -7.68 14.54 10.74
CA VAL A 22 -8.57 15.08 9.70
C VAL A 22 -7.77 15.30 8.44
N LEU A 23 -8.28 14.79 7.32
CA LEU A 23 -7.72 15.01 6.01
C LEU A 23 -8.63 15.88 5.14
N GLN A 24 -8.00 16.73 4.33
CA GLN A 24 -8.58 17.36 3.15
C GLN A 24 -7.60 17.14 1.99
N ASP A 25 -8.05 16.51 0.90
CA ASP A 25 -7.23 16.24 -0.29
C ASP A 25 -5.83 15.67 0.03
N GLN A 26 -5.76 14.54 0.75
CA GLN A 26 -4.53 13.87 1.20
C GLN A 26 -3.62 14.70 2.13
N ARG A 27 -4.05 15.89 2.58
CA ARG A 27 -3.29 16.73 3.51
C ARG A 27 -3.89 16.67 4.90
N VAL A 28 -3.01 16.58 5.90
CA VAL A 28 -3.41 16.65 7.29
C VAL A 28 -3.77 18.08 7.65
N GLU A 29 -5.05 18.27 7.96
CA GLU A 29 -5.62 19.57 8.36
C GLU A 29 -5.62 19.74 9.88
N PHE A 30 -5.87 18.65 10.60
CA PHE A 30 -6.01 18.68 12.03
C PHE A 30 -5.68 17.34 12.66
N MET A 31 -5.08 17.42 13.85
CA MET A 31 -4.85 16.25 14.67
C MET A 31 -5.20 16.58 16.12
N ALA A 32 -5.85 15.65 16.80
CA ALA A 32 -6.26 15.80 18.18
C ALA A 32 -5.99 14.52 18.98
N HIS A 33 -5.86 14.69 20.28
CA HIS A 33 -5.75 13.61 21.24
C HIS A 33 -6.68 13.90 22.40
N ALA A 34 -7.37 12.88 22.90
CA ALA A 34 -8.20 13.00 24.08
C ALA A 34 -8.27 11.69 24.87
N ARG A 35 -8.55 11.79 26.17
CA ARG A 35 -8.71 10.63 27.06
C ARG A 35 -10.11 10.01 26.98
N SER A 36 -11.11 10.78 26.56
CA SER A 36 -12.49 10.35 26.45
C SER A 36 -13.04 10.61 25.04
N ALA A 37 -14.05 9.84 24.64
CA ALA A 37 -14.72 10.03 23.35
C ALA A 37 -15.46 11.38 23.29
N SER A 38 -15.97 11.87 24.43
CA SER A 38 -16.67 13.16 24.50
C SER A 38 -15.72 14.32 24.25
N ASP A 39 -14.55 14.32 24.90
CA ASP A 39 -13.55 15.37 24.72
C ASP A 39 -13.01 15.37 23.27
N LEU A 40 -12.81 14.19 22.68
CA LEU A 40 -12.40 14.09 21.27
C LEU A 40 -13.48 14.65 20.33
N LEU A 41 -14.74 14.36 20.62
CA LEU A 41 -15.89 14.86 19.86
C LEU A 41 -15.97 16.39 19.93
N ASP A 42 -15.76 16.97 21.11
CA ASP A 42 -15.77 18.42 21.30
C ASP A 42 -14.63 19.11 20.53
N LEU A 43 -13.44 18.51 20.53
CA LEU A 43 -12.31 18.97 19.72
C LEU A 43 -12.61 18.93 18.22
N LEU A 44 -13.22 17.84 17.72
CA LEU A 44 -13.62 17.74 16.33
C LEU A 44 -14.70 18.78 15.98
N LYS A 45 -15.75 18.93 16.80
CA LYS A 45 -16.79 19.94 16.59
C LYS A 45 -16.22 21.36 16.56
N ALA A 46 -15.35 21.68 17.51
CA ALA A 46 -14.67 22.98 17.55
C ALA A 46 -13.86 23.25 16.26
N HIS A 47 -13.19 22.23 15.73
CA HIS A 47 -12.47 22.32 14.46
C HIS A 47 -13.41 22.55 13.27
N LEU A 48 -14.61 21.94 13.27
CA LEU A 48 -15.59 22.03 12.19
C LEU A 48 -16.42 23.32 12.21
N ASN A 49 -16.65 23.93 13.39
CA ASN A 49 -17.57 25.06 13.61
C ASN A 49 -17.33 26.32 12.75
N HIS A 50 -16.19 26.41 12.06
CA HIS A 50 -15.84 27.55 11.21
C HIS A 50 -15.46 27.16 9.78
N ARG A 51 -15.68 25.90 9.39
CA ARG A 51 -15.29 25.40 8.06
C ARG A 51 -16.48 25.36 7.12
N SER A 52 -16.23 25.74 5.87
CA SER A 52 -17.20 25.59 4.77
C SER A 52 -17.30 24.15 4.27
N SER A 53 -16.23 23.36 4.44
CA SER A 53 -16.16 21.96 4.01
C SER A 53 -16.90 21.04 4.96
N LYS A 54 -17.74 20.14 4.40
CA LYS A 54 -18.52 19.16 5.16
C LYS A 54 -17.64 17.97 5.57
N LEU A 55 -17.90 17.39 6.75
CA LEU A 55 -17.33 16.09 7.14
C LEU A 55 -18.12 14.94 6.49
N HIS A 56 -17.50 14.22 5.56
CA HIS A 56 -18.17 13.19 4.76
C HIS A 56 -18.08 11.79 5.36
N CYS A 57 -16.91 11.43 5.88
CA CYS A 57 -16.67 10.09 6.37
C CYS A 57 -15.77 10.09 7.61
N ILE A 58 -16.05 9.19 8.54
CA ILE A 58 -15.22 8.88 9.71
C ILE A 58 -14.87 7.40 9.66
N ALA A 59 -13.59 7.08 9.57
CA ALA A 59 -13.09 5.72 9.73
C ALA A 59 -12.49 5.56 11.13
N ILE A 60 -12.88 4.51 11.82
CA ILE A 60 -12.45 4.22 13.20
C ILE A 60 -11.64 2.93 13.17
N ASP A 61 -10.54 2.90 13.91
CA ASP A 61 -9.78 1.68 14.15
C ASP A 61 -10.68 0.64 14.84
N GLY A 62 -10.92 -0.46 14.13
CA GLY A 62 -11.60 -1.64 14.64
C GLY A 62 -10.58 -2.52 15.36
N PRO A 63 -10.56 -2.58 16.71
CA PRO A 63 -9.62 -3.47 17.39
C PRO A 63 -9.93 -4.92 17.00
N ALA A 64 -8.98 -5.62 16.37
CA ALA A 64 -9.19 -6.99 15.92
C ALA A 64 -9.19 -8.00 17.07
N ARG A 65 -10.08 -8.99 17.02
CA ARG A 65 -10.35 -9.96 18.10
C ARG A 65 -9.42 -11.18 18.08
N SER A 66 -9.01 -11.67 16.91
CA SER A 66 -8.16 -12.86 16.78
C SER A 66 -7.59 -13.02 15.36
N PHE A 67 -6.40 -13.63 15.25
CA PHE A 67 -5.87 -14.15 13.97
C PHE A 67 -6.24 -15.64 13.73
N ARG A 68 -6.60 -16.38 14.78
CA ARG A 68 -6.90 -17.81 14.67
C ARG A 68 -8.38 -18.01 14.33
N THR A 69 -8.63 -18.71 13.22
CA THR A 69 -9.93 -19.26 12.83
C THR A 69 -10.50 -20.06 14.00
N GLY A 70 -11.44 -19.45 14.72
CA GLY A 70 -12.16 -20.01 15.86
C GLY A 70 -13.56 -19.41 15.92
N GLU A 71 -14.39 -19.86 16.86
CA GLU A 71 -15.84 -19.58 16.89
C GLU A 71 -16.22 -18.09 17.06
N ASP A 72 -15.27 -17.19 17.31
CA ASP A 72 -15.50 -15.77 17.63
C ASP A 72 -14.78 -14.76 16.71
N ILE A 73 -14.25 -15.19 15.56
CA ILE A 73 -13.63 -14.28 14.58
C ILE A 73 -14.70 -13.49 13.82
N ARG A 74 -14.44 -12.21 13.49
CA ARG A 74 -15.33 -11.45 12.61
C ARG A 74 -15.26 -12.01 11.18
N SER A 75 -16.36 -11.96 10.43
CA SER A 75 -16.38 -12.35 9.01
C SER A 75 -15.37 -11.52 8.20
N SER A 76 -15.29 -10.23 8.49
CA SER A 76 -14.34 -9.31 7.88
C SER A 76 -12.87 -9.70 8.16
N GLU A 77 -12.53 -10.07 9.40
CA GLU A 77 -11.20 -10.55 9.79
C GLU A 77 -10.84 -11.83 9.03
N ALA A 78 -11.76 -12.78 8.91
CA ALA A 78 -11.55 -14.02 8.17
C ALA A 78 -11.35 -13.78 6.66
N SER A 79 -12.14 -12.88 6.06
CA SER A 79 -11.98 -12.49 4.65
C SER A 79 -10.64 -11.80 4.38
N LEU A 80 -10.18 -10.95 5.30
CA LEU A 80 -8.90 -10.28 5.14
C LEU A 80 -7.72 -11.25 5.32
N ALA A 81 -7.81 -12.19 6.26
CA ALA A 81 -6.81 -13.22 6.46
C ALA A 81 -6.68 -14.15 5.23
N SER A 82 -7.78 -14.52 4.58
CA SER A 82 -7.73 -15.37 3.37
C SER A 82 -7.12 -14.66 2.16
N LEU A 83 -7.16 -13.32 2.14
CA LEU A 83 -6.48 -12.48 1.17
C LEU A 83 -5.02 -12.18 1.54
N GLY A 84 -4.54 -12.67 2.69
CA GLY A 84 -3.16 -12.55 3.13
C GLY A 84 -2.81 -11.22 3.82
N TYR A 85 -3.80 -10.41 4.18
CA TYR A 85 -3.55 -9.13 4.86
C TYR A 85 -3.01 -9.33 6.28
N ARG A 86 -2.08 -8.46 6.68
CA ARG A 86 -1.58 -8.40 8.07
C ARG A 86 -2.50 -7.57 8.96
N ILE A 87 -3.20 -8.24 9.88
CA ILE A 87 -4.00 -7.59 10.92
C ILE A 87 -3.35 -7.82 12.28
N LEU A 88 -3.02 -6.72 12.98
CA LEU A 88 -2.60 -6.79 14.37
C LEU A 88 -3.83 -7.02 15.25
N TYR A 89 -3.79 -8.04 16.11
CA TYR A 89 -4.89 -8.40 17.00
C TYR A 89 -4.54 -8.12 18.47
N THR A 90 -5.57 -7.91 19.28
CA THR A 90 -5.42 -7.81 20.74
C THR A 90 -5.64 -9.18 21.36
N PRO A 91 -4.62 -9.84 21.95
CA PRO A 91 -4.81 -11.16 22.55
C PRO A 91 -5.81 -11.09 23.71
N ARG A 92 -6.76 -12.04 23.76
CA ARG A 92 -7.77 -12.14 24.83
C ARG A 92 -7.18 -12.29 26.23
N GLU A 93 -5.98 -12.87 26.30
CA GLU A 93 -5.23 -13.06 27.55
C GLU A 93 -4.77 -11.73 28.17
N LYS A 94 -4.88 -10.60 27.44
CA LYS A 94 -4.62 -9.29 28.01
C LYS A 94 -5.83 -8.81 28.84
N PRO A 95 -5.60 -8.37 30.09
CA PRO A 95 -6.66 -7.87 30.98
C PRO A 95 -7.53 -6.75 30.37
N ASP A 96 -6.94 -5.99 29.44
CA ASP A 96 -7.57 -4.80 28.87
C ASP A 96 -8.37 -5.10 27.58
N SER A 97 -8.38 -6.31 27.02
CA SER A 97 -8.91 -6.56 25.66
C SER A 97 -10.39 -6.14 25.49
N ASP A 98 -11.23 -6.42 26.49
CA ASP A 98 -12.64 -5.99 26.50
C ASP A 98 -12.79 -4.46 26.57
N HIS A 99 -11.83 -3.77 27.19
CA HIS A 99 -11.85 -2.33 27.32
C HIS A 99 -11.61 -1.62 25.97
N TRP A 100 -10.74 -2.15 25.11
CA TRP A 100 -10.53 -1.59 23.76
C TRP A 100 -11.80 -1.71 22.91
N MET A 101 -12.47 -2.86 23.01
CA MET A 101 -13.75 -3.10 22.34
C MET A 101 -14.83 -2.13 22.83
N GLU A 102 -14.91 -1.91 24.14
CA GLU A 102 -15.87 -0.98 24.74
C GLU A 102 -15.58 0.48 24.37
N MET A 103 -14.31 0.88 24.36
CA MET A 103 -13.88 2.21 23.92
C MET A 103 -14.26 2.45 22.46
N SER A 104 -13.95 1.49 21.57
CA SER A 104 -14.31 1.54 20.15
C SER A 104 -15.84 1.61 19.96
N ALA A 105 -16.62 0.79 20.68
CA ALA A 105 -18.08 0.87 20.64
C ALA A 105 -18.62 2.23 21.15
N THR A 106 -17.99 2.79 22.18
CA THR A 106 -18.39 4.06 22.78
C THR A 106 -18.15 5.23 21.81
N ILE A 107 -16.98 5.29 21.19
CA ILE A 107 -16.68 6.35 20.22
C ILE A 107 -17.60 6.25 19.01
N HIS A 108 -17.84 5.04 18.49
CA HIS A 108 -18.74 4.82 17.36
C HIS A 108 -20.17 5.30 17.68
N ARG A 109 -20.72 4.97 18.86
CA ARG A 109 -22.06 5.42 19.27
C ARG A 109 -22.15 6.94 19.43
N GLN A 110 -21.16 7.56 20.07
CA GLN A 110 -21.18 9.00 20.32
C GLN A 110 -21.05 9.81 19.02
N PHE A 111 -20.15 9.39 18.14
CA PHE A 111 -19.93 10.06 16.86
C PHE A 111 -21.12 9.86 15.91
N ALA A 112 -21.71 8.67 15.85
CA ALA A 112 -22.93 8.43 15.06
C ALA A 112 -24.10 9.33 15.49
N ARG A 113 -24.25 9.57 16.80
CA ARG A 113 -25.27 10.49 17.31
C ARG A 113 -24.97 11.95 16.99
N ALA A 114 -23.70 12.34 17.02
CA ALA A 114 -23.29 13.71 16.80
C ALA A 114 -23.24 14.11 15.32
N PHE A 115 -23.02 13.14 14.42
CA PHE A 115 -22.89 13.34 12.98
C PHE A 115 -23.82 12.38 12.21
N PRO A 116 -25.15 12.57 12.31
CA PRO A 116 -26.12 11.64 11.71
C PRO A 116 -26.04 11.55 10.17
N GLU A 117 -25.54 12.60 9.52
CA GLU A 117 -25.40 12.70 8.06
C GLU A 117 -24.01 12.27 7.55
N THR A 118 -23.14 11.77 8.44
CA THR A 118 -21.76 11.39 8.12
C THR A 118 -21.63 9.87 8.15
N THR A 119 -21.04 9.29 7.12
CA THR A 119 -20.80 7.84 7.06
C THR A 119 -19.71 7.46 8.06
N ILE A 120 -20.00 6.52 8.95
CA ILE A 120 -19.02 5.97 9.89
C ILE A 120 -18.69 4.52 9.51
N LEU A 121 -17.40 4.23 9.40
CA LEU A 121 -16.84 2.94 8.98
C LEU A 121 -15.80 2.48 9.99
N GLU A 122 -15.56 1.17 10.03
CA GLU A 122 -14.40 0.59 10.68
C GLU A 122 -13.35 0.20 9.63
N THR A 123 -12.09 0.19 10.06
CA THR A 123 -10.93 -0.20 9.25
C THR A 123 -9.86 -0.79 10.16
N TYR A 124 -8.80 -1.35 9.57
CA TYR A 124 -7.67 -1.91 10.30
C TYR A 124 -6.40 -1.19 9.83
N PRO A 125 -5.85 -0.23 10.60
CA PRO A 125 -4.65 0.51 10.24
C PRO A 125 -3.51 -0.38 9.76
N SER A 126 -3.28 -1.52 10.41
CA SER A 126 -2.23 -2.46 10.00
C SER A 126 -2.49 -3.08 8.62
N ALA A 127 -3.76 -3.37 8.28
CA ALA A 127 -4.11 -3.88 6.94
C ALA A 127 -4.01 -2.78 5.88
N VAL A 128 -4.31 -1.53 6.26
CA VAL A 128 -4.10 -0.36 5.39
C VAL A 128 -2.60 -0.16 5.14
N ALA A 129 -1.77 -0.21 6.18
CA ALA A 129 -0.31 -0.12 6.07
C ALA A 129 0.27 -1.25 5.21
N ASP A 130 -0.22 -2.48 5.38
CA ASP A 130 0.16 -3.64 4.58
C ASP A 130 -0.18 -3.42 3.09
N ARG A 131 -1.37 -2.86 2.80
CA ARG A 131 -1.77 -2.49 1.43
C ARG A 131 -1.00 -1.29 0.86
N LEU A 132 -0.42 -0.46 1.72
CA LEU A 132 0.48 0.63 1.36
C LEU A 132 1.93 0.16 1.17
N PHE A 133 2.26 -1.12 1.35
CA PHE A 133 3.59 -1.69 1.08
C PHE A 133 4.79 -0.93 1.72
N GLY A 134 4.61 -0.39 2.94
CA GLY A 134 5.68 0.31 3.67
C GLY A 134 5.94 1.76 3.25
N LEU A 135 5.02 2.39 2.51
CA LEU A 135 5.14 3.75 1.98
C LEU A 135 4.69 4.86 2.95
N GLU A 136 4.91 4.68 4.25
CA GLU A 136 4.42 5.58 5.30
C GLU A 136 5.04 6.99 5.25
N GLY A 137 5.95 7.30 4.32
CA GLY A 137 6.95 8.37 4.43
C GLY A 137 6.50 9.84 4.58
N SER A 138 5.24 10.21 4.37
CA SER A 138 4.83 11.62 4.50
C SER A 138 4.43 12.03 5.93
N LEU A 139 3.78 11.14 6.70
CA LEU A 139 3.26 11.46 8.03
C LEU A 139 4.31 11.36 9.16
N PRO A 140 5.19 10.33 9.23
CA PRO A 140 6.19 10.19 10.27
C PRO A 140 7.09 11.43 10.35
N LEU A 141 7.47 11.99 9.20
CA LEU A 141 8.34 13.16 9.14
C LEU A 141 7.70 14.42 9.75
N ALA A 142 6.43 14.70 9.50
CA ALA A 142 5.73 15.83 10.11
C ALA A 142 5.50 15.62 11.62
N LEU A 143 5.13 14.40 12.03
CA LEU A 143 4.92 14.03 13.44
C LEU A 143 6.22 14.07 14.26
N LEU A 144 7.35 13.72 13.65
CA LEU A 144 8.67 13.79 14.29
C LEU A 144 9.14 15.23 14.53
N GLN A 145 8.58 16.23 13.85
CA GLN A 145 8.96 17.64 14.07
C GLN A 145 8.26 18.25 15.30
N GLU A 146 7.08 17.74 15.69
CA GLU A 146 6.35 18.22 16.86
C GLU A 146 6.66 17.41 18.13
N ARG A 147 7.39 18.02 19.08
CA ARG A 147 7.87 17.37 20.32
C ARG A 147 6.79 16.60 21.11
N ARG A 148 5.54 17.09 21.14
CA ARG A 148 4.43 16.43 21.87
C ARG A 148 3.88 15.20 21.14
N LYS A 149 3.89 15.21 19.81
CA LYS A 149 3.35 14.14 18.97
C LYS A 149 4.32 12.96 18.83
N ARG A 150 5.62 13.18 19.05
CA ARG A 150 6.64 12.11 19.16
C ARG A 150 6.28 11.00 20.15
N LYS A 151 5.55 11.31 21.23
CA LYS A 151 5.17 10.30 22.23
C LYS A 151 4.10 9.32 21.72
N TYR A 152 3.25 9.76 20.81
CA TYR A 152 2.08 9.02 20.30
C TYR A 152 2.13 8.90 18.77
N TRP A 153 3.33 8.92 18.19
CA TRP A 153 3.48 9.02 16.74
C TRP A 153 2.86 7.83 16.00
N MET A 154 2.97 6.62 16.57
CA MET A 154 2.31 5.41 16.04
C MET A 154 0.79 5.56 16.08
N ASP A 155 0.25 6.04 17.19
CA ASP A 155 -1.20 6.17 17.36
C ASP A 155 -1.79 7.25 16.40
N TYR A 156 -1.02 8.31 16.12
CA TYR A 156 -1.37 9.28 15.07
C TYR A 156 -1.20 8.72 13.65
N LEU A 157 -0.24 7.83 13.43
CA LEU A 157 -0.11 7.11 12.17
C LEU A 157 -1.31 6.20 11.94
N ASP A 158 -1.75 5.46 12.95
CA ASP A 158 -2.95 4.63 12.87
C ASP A 158 -4.20 5.48 12.59
N ALA A 159 -4.37 6.62 13.28
CA ALA A 159 -5.44 7.56 12.99
C ALA A 159 -5.38 8.12 11.56
N TYR A 160 -4.19 8.38 11.02
CA TYR A 160 -4.02 8.82 9.64
C TYR A 160 -4.35 7.72 8.63
N LEU A 161 -3.91 6.48 8.88
CA LEU A 161 -4.25 5.32 8.05
C LEU A 161 -5.76 5.09 8.03
N CYS A 162 -6.44 5.27 9.16
CA CYS A 162 -7.89 5.33 9.19
C CYS A 162 -8.44 6.44 8.29
N ALA A 163 -7.91 7.66 8.40
CA ALA A 163 -8.40 8.80 7.63
C ALA A 163 -8.20 8.57 6.12
N LEU A 164 -7.11 7.92 5.72
CA LEU A 164 -6.88 7.48 4.35
C LEU A 164 -7.96 6.50 3.89
N SER A 165 -8.33 5.49 4.70
CA SER A 165 -9.47 4.60 4.39
C SER A 165 -10.75 5.38 4.15
N ALA A 166 -11.06 6.37 5.00
CA ALA A 166 -12.24 7.22 4.85
C ALA A 166 -12.20 8.06 3.55
N GLN A 167 -11.04 8.61 3.19
CA GLN A 167 -10.86 9.37 1.96
C GLN A 167 -11.04 8.48 0.72
N GLN A 168 -10.46 7.29 0.74
CA GLN A 168 -10.55 6.35 -0.37
C GLN A 168 -11.98 5.84 -0.54
N PHE A 169 -12.70 5.62 0.58
CA PHE A 169 -14.13 5.33 0.53
C PHE A 169 -14.93 6.47 -0.08
N GLN A 170 -14.67 7.72 0.32
CA GLN A 170 -15.34 8.90 -0.26
C GLN A 170 -15.09 9.05 -1.77
N ASN A 171 -13.93 8.59 -2.25
CA ASN A 171 -13.55 8.63 -3.65
C ASN A 171 -13.98 7.38 -4.44
N ASP A 172 -14.90 6.56 -3.90
CA ASP A 172 -15.35 5.29 -4.49
C ASP A 172 -14.18 4.34 -4.83
N SER A 173 -13.08 4.48 -4.08
CA SER A 173 -11.82 3.76 -4.26
C SER A 173 -11.50 2.97 -2.99
N ALA A 174 -12.52 2.36 -2.37
CA ALA A 174 -12.36 1.47 -1.22
C ALA A 174 -13.07 0.15 -1.46
N GLN A 175 -12.43 -0.93 -1.02
CA GLN A 175 -13.03 -2.25 -0.97
C GLN A 175 -13.80 -2.42 0.34
N LEU A 176 -15.03 -2.90 0.24
CA LEU A 176 -15.89 -3.19 1.38
C LEU A 176 -15.89 -4.69 1.70
N PHE A 177 -15.79 -5.01 2.99
CA PHE A 177 -15.87 -6.37 3.52
C PHE A 177 -17.05 -6.46 4.47
N GLU A 178 -17.91 -7.46 4.31
CA GLU A 178 -19.04 -7.68 5.21
C GLU A 178 -18.58 -7.97 6.64
N ASP A 179 -19.22 -7.33 7.62
CA ASP A 179 -18.94 -7.55 9.03
C ASP A 179 -20.20 -7.96 9.79
N SER A 180 -20.22 -9.20 10.28
CA SER A 180 -21.34 -9.78 11.05
C SER A 180 -20.87 -10.33 12.40
N GLY A 181 -20.01 -9.57 13.09
CA GLY A 181 -19.46 -9.96 14.40
C GLY A 181 -20.46 -9.97 15.56
N PRO A 182 -20.15 -10.68 16.67
CA PRO A 182 -21.05 -10.84 17.83
C PRO A 182 -21.23 -9.56 18.67
N ASP A 183 -20.53 -8.47 18.36
CA ASP A 183 -20.39 -7.28 19.21
C ASP A 183 -21.50 -6.24 19.05
N ARG A 184 -22.58 -6.57 18.33
CA ARG A 184 -23.82 -5.78 18.19
C ARG A 184 -23.61 -4.33 17.74
N LYS A 185 -22.42 -3.99 17.22
CA LYS A 185 -22.25 -2.74 16.48
C LYS A 185 -23.09 -2.88 15.21
N HIS A 186 -23.93 -1.92 14.88
CA HIS A 186 -24.67 -1.90 13.61
C HIS A 186 -23.73 -1.56 12.42
N GLN A 187 -22.53 -2.12 12.43
CA GLN A 187 -21.54 -2.01 11.36
C GLN A 187 -21.97 -2.94 10.23
N LYS A 188 -22.04 -2.46 9.00
CA LYS A 188 -22.38 -3.29 7.84
C LYS A 188 -21.14 -3.68 7.02
N ALA A 189 -20.05 -2.92 7.13
CA ALA A 189 -18.84 -3.18 6.39
C ALA A 189 -17.58 -2.58 7.03
N ILE A 190 -16.45 -3.23 6.76
CA ILE A 190 -15.08 -2.70 6.91
C ILE A 190 -14.62 -2.14 5.57
N ALA A 191 -14.00 -0.95 5.58
CA ALA A 191 -13.44 -0.35 4.39
C ALA A 191 -11.91 -0.37 4.42
N LEU A 192 -11.30 -0.89 3.35
CA LEU A 192 -9.88 -0.71 3.08
C LEU A 192 -9.71 0.09 1.77
N PRO A 193 -8.70 0.97 1.68
CA PRO A 193 -8.33 1.60 0.41
C PRO A 193 -8.21 0.57 -0.70
N ASP A 194 -8.81 0.80 -1.86
CA ASP A 194 -8.57 0.02 -3.04
C ASP A 194 -7.53 0.74 -3.91
N PHE A 195 -6.27 0.48 -3.63
CA PHE A 195 -5.20 0.88 -4.52
C PHE A 195 -5.10 -0.16 -5.64
N PRO A 196 -5.44 0.18 -6.90
CA PRO A 196 -5.30 -0.77 -8.00
C PRO A 196 -3.81 -1.10 -8.18
N VAL A 197 -3.46 -2.34 -7.81
CA VAL A 197 -2.12 -2.87 -8.00
C VAL A 197 -2.04 -3.47 -9.40
N THR A 198 -1.24 -2.85 -10.25
CA THR A 198 -0.82 -3.48 -11.50
C THR A 198 0.24 -4.51 -11.19
N ARG A 199 -0.06 -5.78 -11.42
CA ARG A 199 0.94 -6.84 -11.38
C ARG A 199 1.58 -6.98 -12.76
N ALA A 200 2.90 -6.94 -12.79
CA ALA A 200 3.67 -7.01 -14.01
C ALA A 200 4.91 -7.87 -13.83
N THR A 201 5.44 -8.39 -14.92
CA THR A 201 6.72 -9.11 -14.93
C THR A 201 7.83 -8.19 -15.40
N LEU A 202 9.06 -8.50 -15.01
CA LEU A 202 10.26 -7.88 -15.56
C LEU A 202 11.39 -8.92 -15.59
N SER A 203 11.89 -9.20 -16.79
CA SER A 203 12.77 -10.33 -17.07
C SER A 203 14.07 -9.91 -17.71
N PHE A 204 15.17 -10.51 -17.26
CA PHE A 204 16.51 -10.28 -17.78
C PHE A 204 17.08 -11.56 -18.40
N ILE A 205 17.42 -11.48 -19.68
CA ILE A 205 18.06 -12.58 -20.41
C ILE A 205 19.57 -12.39 -20.31
N LEU A 206 20.28 -13.41 -19.83
CA LEU A 206 21.70 -13.37 -19.53
C LEU A 206 22.48 -14.31 -20.44
N ASP A 207 23.52 -13.78 -21.08
CA ASP A 207 24.48 -14.54 -21.88
C ASP A 207 25.91 -14.28 -21.41
N GLY A 208 26.39 -15.14 -20.50
CA GLY A 208 27.66 -14.95 -19.81
C GLY A 208 27.67 -13.64 -19.01
N LYS A 209 28.51 -12.68 -19.43
CA LYS A 209 28.61 -11.33 -18.82
C LYS A 209 27.77 -10.28 -19.56
N ARG A 210 26.82 -10.71 -20.38
CA ARG A 210 25.93 -9.82 -21.11
C ARG A 210 24.50 -9.98 -20.64
N VAL A 211 23.77 -8.88 -20.64
CA VAL A 211 22.32 -8.84 -20.41
C VAL A 211 21.65 -8.19 -21.61
N LEU A 212 20.52 -8.75 -22.04
CA LEU A 212 19.70 -8.13 -23.08
C LEU A 212 18.78 -7.11 -22.41
N LEU A 213 18.82 -5.87 -22.90
CA LEU A 213 17.93 -4.78 -22.49
C LEU A 213 17.14 -4.28 -23.71
N GLY A 214 15.96 -3.72 -23.49
CA GLY A 214 15.16 -3.06 -24.52
C GLY A 214 15.06 -1.56 -24.26
N LEU A 215 15.35 -0.73 -25.26
CA LEU A 215 15.00 0.69 -25.24
C LEU A 215 13.51 0.81 -25.53
N LYS A 216 12.74 1.25 -24.54
CA LYS A 216 11.29 1.36 -24.67
C LYS A 216 10.91 2.51 -25.59
N LYS A 217 10.11 2.22 -26.62
CA LYS A 217 9.74 3.17 -27.69
C LYS A 217 8.48 3.96 -27.39
N LYS A 218 7.52 3.38 -26.66
CA LYS A 218 6.22 4.01 -26.36
C LYS A 218 5.70 3.66 -24.96
N GLY A 219 4.69 4.40 -24.52
CA GLY A 219 4.02 4.18 -23.24
C GLY A 219 4.83 4.56 -22.00
N PHE A 220 4.45 3.98 -20.86
CA PHE A 220 5.10 4.24 -19.58
C PHE A 220 6.55 3.72 -19.57
N GLY A 221 7.50 4.62 -19.34
CA GLY A 221 8.94 4.32 -19.41
C GLY A 221 9.58 4.52 -20.78
N ALA A 222 8.87 5.07 -21.77
CA ALA A 222 9.46 5.40 -23.06
C ALA A 222 10.72 6.26 -22.92
N GLY A 223 11.76 5.89 -23.66
CA GLY A 223 13.09 6.50 -23.61
C GLY A 223 14.04 5.91 -22.57
N TYR A 224 13.59 4.96 -21.73
CA TYR A 224 14.46 4.22 -20.82
C TYR A 224 14.78 2.82 -21.33
N TRP A 225 16.01 2.37 -21.05
CA TRP A 225 16.41 0.98 -21.16
C TRP A 225 15.87 0.19 -19.97
N ASN A 226 15.35 -1.01 -20.21
CA ASN A 226 14.91 -1.90 -19.15
C ASN A 226 15.04 -3.38 -19.56
N GLY A 227 14.73 -4.30 -18.65
CA GLY A 227 14.39 -5.68 -19.00
C GLY A 227 13.05 -5.77 -19.74
N PHE A 228 12.66 -7.00 -20.08
CA PHE A 228 11.44 -7.28 -20.86
C PHE A 228 10.30 -7.72 -19.95
N GLY A 229 9.11 -7.19 -20.16
CA GLY A 229 7.98 -7.52 -19.30
C GLY A 229 6.81 -6.56 -19.39
N GLY A 230 5.67 -7.05 -18.92
CA GLY A 230 4.40 -6.34 -18.98
C GLY A 230 3.39 -6.91 -18.00
N LYS A 231 2.13 -6.51 -18.16
CA LYS A 231 1.06 -6.86 -17.23
C LYS A 231 0.75 -8.35 -17.29
N ILE A 232 0.39 -8.91 -16.15
CA ILE A 232 -0.13 -10.28 -16.08
C ILE A 232 -1.60 -10.27 -16.53
N GLU A 233 -1.93 -11.07 -17.53
CA GLU A 233 -3.27 -11.20 -18.08
C GLU A 233 -4.15 -12.19 -17.27
N PRO A 234 -5.49 -12.09 -17.37
CA PRO A 234 -6.37 -13.05 -16.74
C PRO A 234 -6.15 -14.47 -17.27
N GLY A 235 -5.89 -15.42 -16.36
CA GLY A 235 -5.80 -16.84 -16.69
C GLY A 235 -4.39 -17.37 -16.95
N GLU A 236 -3.36 -16.51 -16.97
CA GLU A 236 -1.96 -16.94 -17.05
C GLU A 236 -1.26 -16.90 -15.67
N THR A 237 -0.27 -17.76 -15.50
CA THR A 237 0.67 -17.69 -14.37
C THR A 237 1.68 -16.55 -14.58
N VAL A 238 2.28 -16.08 -13.50
CA VAL A 238 3.34 -15.05 -13.55
C VAL A 238 4.49 -15.45 -14.50
N LYS A 239 4.83 -16.75 -14.55
CA LYS A 239 5.90 -17.25 -15.41
C LYS A 239 5.49 -17.32 -16.88
N GLU A 240 4.24 -17.68 -17.17
CA GLU A 240 3.69 -17.65 -18.53
C GLU A 240 3.66 -16.22 -19.07
N ALA A 241 3.21 -15.26 -18.26
CA ALA A 241 3.26 -13.83 -18.58
C ALA A 241 4.69 -13.39 -18.95
N ALA A 242 5.68 -13.74 -18.13
CA ALA A 242 7.07 -13.37 -18.38
C ALA A 242 7.62 -13.95 -19.71
N ILE A 243 7.28 -15.20 -20.03
CA ILE A 243 7.69 -15.85 -21.29
C ILE A 243 7.00 -15.18 -22.49
N ARG A 244 5.70 -14.89 -22.39
CA ARG A 244 4.92 -14.20 -23.42
C ARG A 244 5.51 -12.82 -23.71
N GLU A 245 5.72 -12.01 -22.68
CA GLU A 245 6.24 -10.65 -22.81
C GLU A 245 7.66 -10.63 -23.42
N ILE A 246 8.55 -11.54 -23.01
CA ILE A 246 9.87 -11.68 -23.66
C ILE A 246 9.71 -11.95 -25.17
N LYS A 247 8.79 -12.84 -25.54
CA LYS A 247 8.55 -13.19 -26.95
C LYS A 247 7.98 -12.01 -27.73
N GLU A 248 7.02 -11.30 -27.17
CA GLU A 248 6.33 -10.17 -27.78
C GLU A 248 7.24 -8.95 -27.93
N GLU A 249 8.07 -8.65 -26.92
CA GLU A 249 8.87 -7.43 -26.90
C GLU A 249 10.22 -7.56 -27.62
N CYS A 250 10.81 -8.76 -27.70
CA CYS A 250 12.13 -8.94 -28.33
C CYS A 250 12.28 -10.18 -29.23
N GLY A 251 11.21 -10.96 -29.44
CA GLY A 251 11.21 -12.12 -30.33
C GLY A 251 11.93 -13.36 -29.79
N MET A 252 12.55 -13.26 -28.61
CA MET A 252 13.36 -14.33 -28.02
C MET A 252 12.49 -15.44 -27.43
N ASP A 253 12.94 -16.68 -27.55
CA ASP A 253 12.30 -17.83 -26.90
C ASP A 253 13.04 -18.15 -25.60
N ALA A 254 12.52 -17.69 -24.47
CA ALA A 254 13.10 -17.93 -23.15
C ALA A 254 12.50 -19.17 -22.46
N ARG A 255 13.33 -19.89 -21.71
CA ARG A 255 12.95 -21.07 -20.91
C ARG A 255 13.61 -21.01 -19.54
N ASP A 256 13.21 -21.89 -18.63
CA ASP A 256 13.81 -22.03 -17.29
C ASP A 256 13.96 -20.71 -16.51
N LEU A 257 12.99 -19.81 -16.64
CA LEU A 257 12.99 -18.55 -15.89
C LEU A 257 13.08 -18.85 -14.38
N LYS A 258 14.03 -18.18 -13.73
CA LYS A 258 14.26 -18.23 -12.29
C LYS A 258 13.73 -16.94 -11.66
N ALA A 259 12.94 -17.07 -10.61
CA ALA A 259 12.49 -15.91 -9.85
C ALA A 259 13.68 -15.21 -9.19
N ALA A 260 13.79 -13.91 -9.41
CA ALA A 260 14.86 -13.04 -8.90
C ALA A 260 14.36 -12.01 -7.86
N GLY A 261 13.10 -12.15 -7.42
CA GLY A 261 12.51 -11.35 -6.35
C GLY A 261 11.34 -10.48 -6.82
N LYS A 262 11.06 -9.41 -6.08
CA LYS A 262 9.91 -8.52 -6.33
C LYS A 262 10.24 -7.06 -6.09
N LEU A 263 9.66 -6.19 -6.90
CA LEU A 263 9.76 -4.74 -6.74
C LEU A 263 8.36 -4.14 -6.55
N TYR A 264 8.25 -3.18 -5.65
CA TYR A 264 7.01 -2.45 -5.38
C TYR A 264 7.22 -0.97 -5.73
N PHE A 265 6.39 -0.42 -6.61
CA PHE A 265 6.49 0.97 -7.05
C PHE A 265 5.27 1.78 -6.68
N HIS A 266 5.54 2.98 -6.19
CA HIS A 266 4.55 4.02 -5.92
C HIS A 266 4.99 5.35 -6.53
N PHE A 267 4.03 6.08 -7.07
CA PHE A 267 4.23 7.38 -7.67
C PHE A 267 3.36 8.41 -6.92
N ASP A 268 3.97 9.42 -6.30
CA ASP A 268 3.26 10.47 -5.56
C ASP A 268 2.24 11.22 -6.44
N ASP A 269 2.53 11.31 -7.74
CA ASP A 269 1.76 12.00 -8.76
C ASP A 269 0.82 11.05 -9.54
N ASP A 270 0.76 9.76 -9.19
CA ASP A 270 -0.08 8.79 -9.89
C ASP A 270 -0.67 7.72 -8.94
N PRO A 271 -1.99 7.48 -8.97
CA PRO A 271 -2.63 6.49 -8.10
C PRO A 271 -2.19 5.04 -8.40
N ARG A 272 -1.54 4.77 -9.53
CA ARG A 272 -1.02 3.44 -9.87
C ARG A 272 -0.05 2.94 -8.80
N ARG A 273 -0.19 1.66 -8.48
CA ARG A 273 0.80 0.88 -7.73
C ARG A 273 1.24 -0.26 -8.63
N ILE A 274 2.53 -0.61 -8.60
CA ILE A 274 3.05 -1.71 -9.42
C ILE A 274 3.73 -2.73 -8.52
N GLU A 275 3.32 -3.99 -8.61
CA GLU A 275 4.07 -5.15 -8.10
C GLU A 275 4.76 -5.81 -9.30
N GLY A 276 6.07 -5.62 -9.39
CA GLY A 276 6.94 -6.19 -10.41
C GLY A 276 7.54 -7.53 -9.96
N PHE A 277 7.28 -8.60 -10.70
CA PHE A 277 7.88 -9.92 -10.48
C PHE A 277 9.14 -10.06 -11.33
N LEU A 278 10.29 -10.24 -10.68
CA LEU A 278 11.57 -10.30 -11.35
C LEU A 278 11.93 -11.71 -11.78
N PHE A 279 12.45 -11.85 -13.00
CA PHE A 279 12.99 -13.11 -13.51
C PHE A 279 14.35 -12.92 -14.17
N THR A 280 15.16 -13.97 -14.11
CA THR A 280 16.36 -14.12 -14.92
C THR A 280 16.33 -15.44 -15.68
N THR A 281 17.00 -15.49 -16.82
CA THR A 281 17.26 -16.75 -17.53
C THR A 281 18.58 -16.73 -18.28
N THR A 282 19.22 -17.89 -18.35
CA THR A 282 20.36 -18.19 -19.24
C THR A 282 20.01 -19.22 -20.32
N ARG A 283 18.73 -19.58 -20.42
CA ARG A 283 18.21 -20.59 -21.35
C ARG A 283 17.28 -19.91 -22.33
N PHE A 284 17.80 -19.62 -23.51
CA PHE A 284 17.06 -18.93 -24.56
C PHE A 284 17.50 -19.40 -25.96
N SER A 285 16.67 -19.14 -26.96
CA SER A 285 16.98 -19.29 -28.37
C SER A 285 16.40 -18.16 -29.21
N GLY A 286 16.87 -18.03 -30.45
CA GLY A 286 16.48 -16.94 -31.36
C GLY A 286 17.51 -15.80 -31.38
N LYS A 287 17.17 -14.74 -32.10
CA LYS A 287 17.93 -13.49 -32.15
C LYS A 287 16.99 -12.36 -31.70
N PRO A 288 17.48 -11.37 -30.93
CA PRO A 288 16.66 -10.23 -30.56
C PRO A 288 16.20 -9.47 -31.80
N VAL A 289 14.92 -9.10 -31.84
CA VAL A 289 14.30 -8.36 -32.94
C VAL A 289 13.66 -7.11 -32.38
N GLU A 290 13.84 -5.98 -33.06
CA GLU A 290 13.12 -4.74 -32.75
C GLU A 290 11.63 -4.91 -33.00
N THR A 291 10.83 -4.43 -32.05
CA THR A 291 9.37 -4.50 -32.11
C THR A 291 8.79 -3.08 -32.10
N GLU A 292 7.47 -2.97 -32.14
CA GLU A 292 6.82 -1.67 -31.95
C GLU A 292 7.07 -1.10 -30.55
N GLU A 293 7.29 -1.96 -29.55
CA GLU A 293 7.43 -1.59 -28.14
C GLU A 293 8.88 -1.36 -27.73
N MET A 294 9.81 -2.20 -28.19
CA MET A 294 11.19 -2.25 -27.69
C MET A 294 12.22 -2.36 -28.82
N ASN A 295 13.35 -1.70 -28.62
CA ASN A 295 14.57 -1.91 -29.43
C ASN A 295 15.63 -2.64 -28.58
N PRO A 296 15.84 -3.96 -28.78
CA PRO A 296 16.68 -4.76 -27.91
C PRO A 296 18.18 -4.69 -28.27
N GLU A 297 19.04 -4.57 -27.25
CA GLU A 297 20.49 -4.54 -27.38
C GLU A 297 21.19 -5.26 -26.21
N TRP A 298 22.33 -5.89 -26.51
CA TRP A 298 23.14 -6.58 -25.51
C TRP A 298 24.11 -5.61 -24.83
N TYR A 299 24.05 -5.55 -23.51
CA TYR A 299 24.97 -4.76 -22.68
C TYR A 299 25.85 -5.65 -21.83
N ASN A 300 27.09 -5.22 -21.57
CA ASN A 300 27.93 -5.83 -20.55
C ASN A 300 27.33 -5.50 -19.17
N ILE A 301 27.17 -6.51 -18.30
CA ILE A 301 26.59 -6.35 -16.96
C ILE A 301 27.38 -5.37 -16.07
N HIS A 302 28.65 -5.10 -16.40
CA HIS A 302 29.48 -4.12 -15.69
C HIS A 302 29.48 -2.72 -16.34
N GLN A 303 28.80 -2.54 -17.47
CA GLN A 303 28.73 -1.30 -18.25
C GLN A 303 27.29 -1.02 -18.68
N LEU A 304 26.37 -1.10 -17.72
CA LEU A 304 24.95 -0.81 -17.96
C LEU A 304 24.73 0.67 -18.27
N PRO A 305 23.77 1.02 -19.12
CA PRO A 305 23.44 2.40 -19.47
C PRO A 305 22.61 3.07 -18.36
N LEU A 306 23.04 3.00 -17.10
CA LEU A 306 22.25 3.40 -15.92
C LEU A 306 21.69 4.84 -15.96
N HIS A 307 22.35 5.74 -16.70
CA HIS A 307 21.91 7.12 -16.90
C HIS A 307 20.69 7.26 -17.83
N GLN A 308 20.39 6.22 -18.61
CA GLN A 308 19.21 6.07 -19.46
C GLN A 308 18.34 4.90 -18.98
N MET A 309 18.46 4.49 -17.71
CA MET A 309 17.59 3.52 -17.06
C MET A 309 16.73 4.23 -16.01
N TRP A 310 15.80 3.51 -15.39
CA TRP A 310 15.09 4.09 -14.25
C TRP A 310 16.08 4.34 -13.09
N GLU A 311 15.82 5.39 -12.30
CA GLU A 311 16.76 5.82 -11.24
C GLU A 311 16.98 4.72 -10.19
N ASP A 312 15.96 3.90 -9.93
CA ASP A 312 16.02 2.78 -8.99
C ASP A 312 16.90 1.62 -9.47
N ASP A 313 16.99 1.39 -10.78
CA ASP A 313 17.68 0.23 -11.37
C ASP A 313 19.13 0.11 -10.86
N ARG A 314 19.80 1.24 -10.61
CA ARG A 314 21.17 1.25 -10.12
C ARG A 314 21.36 0.65 -8.72
N PHE A 315 20.30 0.57 -7.92
CA PHE A 315 20.35 0.09 -6.53
C PHE A 315 20.12 -1.43 -6.44
N TRP A 316 19.26 -1.99 -7.29
CA TRP A 316 18.83 -3.39 -7.17
C TRP A 316 19.31 -4.29 -8.32
N LEU A 317 19.41 -3.76 -9.54
CA LEU A 317 19.72 -4.56 -10.73
C LEU A 317 21.09 -5.27 -10.65
N PRO A 318 22.18 -4.64 -10.14
CA PRO A 318 23.46 -5.33 -10.02
C PRO A 318 23.38 -6.61 -9.17
N TYR A 319 22.55 -6.64 -8.13
CA TYR A 319 22.35 -7.83 -7.30
C TYR A 319 21.63 -8.93 -8.08
N VAL A 320 20.56 -8.59 -8.81
CA VAL A 320 19.83 -9.52 -9.67
C VAL A 320 20.73 -10.14 -10.74
N LEU A 321 21.54 -9.31 -11.42
CA LEU A 321 22.48 -9.78 -12.45
C LEU A 321 23.62 -10.63 -11.87
N SER A 322 23.92 -10.49 -10.58
CA SER A 322 24.87 -11.36 -9.85
C SER A 322 24.27 -12.68 -9.35
N GLY A 323 22.96 -12.88 -9.56
CA GLY A 323 22.25 -14.11 -9.19
C GLY A 323 21.53 -14.06 -7.83
N LYS A 324 21.54 -12.92 -7.15
CA LYS A 324 20.84 -12.72 -5.89
C LYS A 324 19.36 -12.41 -6.10
N LYS A 325 18.55 -12.61 -5.07
CA LYS A 325 17.15 -12.16 -5.07
C LYS A 325 17.03 -10.81 -4.38
N VAL A 326 16.12 -9.97 -4.86
CA VAL A 326 15.88 -8.65 -4.29
C VAL A 326 14.40 -8.45 -3.97
N TYR A 327 14.14 -7.82 -2.84
CA TYR A 327 12.80 -7.36 -2.47
C TYR A 327 12.91 -5.88 -2.12
N ALA A 328 12.23 -5.02 -2.88
CA ALA A 328 12.41 -3.60 -2.73
C ALA A 328 11.12 -2.81 -2.95
N THR A 329 11.01 -1.69 -2.25
CA THR A 329 9.95 -0.70 -2.46
C THR A 329 10.59 0.60 -2.90
N PHE A 330 10.03 1.26 -3.92
CA PHE A 330 10.49 2.54 -4.43
C PHE A 330 9.34 3.53 -4.52
N ARG A 331 9.58 4.76 -4.06
CA ARG A 331 8.67 5.89 -4.22
C ARG A 331 9.23 6.87 -5.24
N PHE A 332 8.38 7.32 -6.16
CA PHE A 332 8.71 8.23 -7.23
C PHE A 332 7.83 9.47 -7.20
N LYS A 333 8.33 10.57 -7.76
CA LYS A 333 7.54 11.76 -8.09
C LYS A 333 8.10 12.38 -9.36
N ALA A 334 7.26 12.60 -10.38
CA ALA A 334 7.69 13.16 -11.68
C ALA A 334 8.93 12.44 -12.25
N LYS A 335 8.94 11.10 -12.17
CA LYS A 335 10.04 10.19 -12.57
C LYS A 335 11.35 10.28 -11.77
N LYS A 336 11.37 11.01 -10.65
CA LYS A 336 12.52 11.01 -9.73
C LYS A 336 12.24 10.16 -8.51
N MET A 337 13.19 9.33 -8.12
CA MET A 337 13.11 8.53 -6.91
C MET A 337 13.14 9.46 -5.69
N GLN A 338 12.29 9.19 -4.71
CA GLN A 338 12.16 9.97 -3.48
C GLN A 338 12.73 9.21 -2.28
N ASP A 339 12.41 7.93 -2.16
CA ASP A 339 12.93 7.01 -1.16
C ASP A 339 12.82 5.56 -1.65
N TYR A 340 13.51 4.66 -0.93
CA TYR A 340 13.46 3.23 -1.18
C TYR A 340 13.79 2.39 0.06
N SER A 341 13.33 1.13 0.04
CA SER A 341 13.83 0.04 0.87
C SER A 341 14.31 -1.09 -0.03
N LEU A 342 15.38 -1.79 0.37
CA LEU A 342 15.96 -2.89 -0.40
C LEU A 342 16.46 -3.98 0.55
N GLU A 343 15.95 -5.18 0.37
CA GLU A 343 16.42 -6.42 0.96
C GLU A 343 17.05 -7.30 -0.13
N VAL A 344 18.19 -7.91 0.18
CA VAL A 344 18.93 -8.77 -0.74
C VAL A 344 19.14 -10.12 -0.08
N GLU A 345 18.65 -11.17 -0.72
CA GLU A 345 18.84 -12.57 -0.29
C GLU A 345 19.88 -13.26 -1.18
N ASP A 346 20.64 -14.18 -0.57
CA ASP A 346 21.64 -15.01 -1.25
C ASP A 346 21.04 -16.19 -2.03
#